data_AF-A0A1H0VAQ9-F1
#
_entry.id   AF-A0A1H0VAQ9-F1
#
_cell.length_a   1.000
_cell.length_b   1.000
_cell.length_c   1.000
_cell.angle_alpha   90.00
_cell.angle_beta   90.00
_cell.angle_gamma   90.00
#
_symmetry.space_group_name_H-M   'P 1'
#
loop_
_entity.id
_entity.type
_entity.pdbx_description
1 polymer ?
#
loop_
_entity_poly.entity_id
_entity_poly.type
_entity_poly.pdbx_seq_one_letter_code
_entity_poly.pdbx_strand_id
1 'polypeptide(L)'
;MINKDRVLKLLTDLNEWNIEYTECVKEIETNKNENLKKILYHSIRAYFLDFHILCEDYISINLKDLNKFKISLSAIDGMEIIKDSNRIGINFLNFYATSRRLRNRLAHRYKLPSDEELLLNLKNNVQYILELQKSIKLLISYN
;
A
#
# COMPACT_ATOMS: atom_id res chain seq x y z
N MET A 1 -19.18 -14.44 -0.55
CA MET A 1 -18.33 -15.27 0.32
C MET A 1 -16.89 -14.88 0.07
N ILE A 2 -16.12 -14.55 1.11
CA ILE A 2 -14.72 -14.15 0.95
C ILE A 2 -13.90 -15.35 0.45
N ASN A 3 -12.95 -15.11 -0.45
CA ASN A 3 -12.00 -16.14 -0.85
C ASN A 3 -10.83 -16.11 0.16
N LYS A 4 -10.84 -17.05 1.11
CA LYS A 4 -9.85 -17.14 2.20
C LYS A 4 -8.42 -17.28 1.65
N ASP A 5 -8.23 -18.06 0.60
CA ASP A 5 -6.91 -18.23 -0.04
C ASP A 5 -6.39 -16.91 -0.62
N ARG A 6 -7.28 -16.09 -1.19
CA ARG A 6 -6.93 -14.76 -1.70
C ARG A 6 -6.54 -13.81 -0.56
N VAL A 7 -7.21 -13.89 0.60
CA VAL A 7 -6.87 -13.08 1.78
C VAL A 7 -5.52 -13.51 2.36
N LEU A 8 -5.29 -14.83 2.47
CA LEU A 8 -4.02 -15.39 2.94
C LEU A 8 -2.86 -15.01 2.02
N LYS A 9 -3.06 -15.10 0.70
CA LYS A 9 -2.08 -14.65 -0.28
C LYS A 9 -1.76 -13.16 -0.11
N LEU A 10 -2.78 -12.29 -0.04
CA LEU A 10 -2.56 -10.86 0.18
C LEU A 10 -1.79 -10.58 1.47
N LEU A 11 -2.05 -11.33 2.54
CA LEU A 11 -1.31 -11.18 3.79
C LEU A 11 0.16 -11.61 3.65
N THR A 12 0.42 -12.71 2.94
CA THR A 12 1.78 -13.18 2.64
C THR A 12 2.53 -12.14 1.80
N ASP A 13 1.93 -11.71 0.69
CA ASP A 13 2.53 -10.72 -0.22
C ASP A 13 2.85 -9.41 0.52
N LEU A 14 1.95 -8.94 1.41
CA LEU A 14 2.20 -7.75 2.23
C LEU A 14 3.33 -7.94 3.25
N ASN A 15 3.45 -9.15 3.84
CA ASN A 15 4.52 -9.43 4.80
C ASN A 15 5.89 -9.47 4.10
N GLU A 16 5.98 -10.13 2.95
CA GLU A 16 7.19 -10.18 2.12
C GLU A 16 7.59 -8.77 1.69
N TRP A 17 6.64 -8.01 1.13
CA TRP A 17 6.84 -6.60 0.77
C TRP A 17 7.38 -5.78 1.95
N ASN A 18 6.82 -5.96 3.16
CA ASN A 18 7.24 -5.19 4.33
C ASN A 18 8.66 -5.53 4.80
N ILE A 19 9.06 -6.81 4.70
CA ILE A 19 10.43 -7.24 5.01
C ILE A 19 11.41 -6.60 4.03
N GLU A 20 11.18 -6.78 2.73
CA GLU A 20 12.06 -6.28 1.68
C GLU A 20 12.17 -4.75 1.68
N TYR A 21 11.03 -4.05 1.83
CA TYR A 21 10.99 -2.61 1.96
C TYR A 21 11.83 -2.13 3.15
N THR A 22 11.65 -2.75 4.33
CA THR A 22 12.36 -2.34 5.55
C THR A 22 13.87 -2.57 5.43
N GLU A 23 14.29 -3.68 4.82
CA GLU A 23 15.70 -3.96 4.55
C GLU A 23 16.29 -2.94 3.57
N CYS A 24 15.57 -2.60 2.50
CA CYS A 24 15.99 -1.59 1.54
C CYS A 24 16.16 -0.20 2.19
N VAL A 25 15.20 0.22 3.01
CA VAL A 25 15.28 1.49 3.75
C VAL A 25 16.49 1.50 4.68
N LYS A 26 16.71 0.42 5.42
CA LYS A 26 17.86 0.29 6.32
C LYS A 26 19.18 0.44 5.55
N GLU A 27 19.31 -0.24 4.41
CA GLU A 27 20.50 -0.11 3.55
C GLU A 27 20.69 1.31 3.03
N ILE A 28 19.63 2.00 2.58
CA ILE A 28 19.72 3.41 2.16
C ILE A 28 20.26 4.30 3.29
N GLU A 29 19.84 4.07 4.53
CA GLU A 29 20.20 4.88 5.68
C GLU A 29 21.60 4.61 6.22
N THR A 30 22.05 3.34 6.20
CA THR A 30 23.31 2.95 6.85
C THR A 30 24.49 2.80 5.89
N ASN A 31 24.24 2.63 4.59
CA ASN A 31 25.30 2.39 3.63
C ASN A 31 26.14 3.67 3.40
N LYS A 32 27.44 3.53 3.17
CA LYS A 32 28.33 4.67 2.88
C LYS A 32 28.56 4.89 1.38
N ASN A 33 28.16 3.92 0.55
CA ASN A 33 28.33 3.98 -0.89
C ASN A 33 27.15 4.71 -1.56
N GLU A 34 27.37 5.97 -1.94
CA GLU A 34 26.35 6.81 -2.58
C GLU A 34 25.86 6.26 -3.93
N ASN A 35 26.71 5.58 -4.71
CA ASN A 35 26.29 4.96 -5.96
C ASN A 35 25.31 3.81 -5.71
N LEU A 36 25.56 3.00 -4.67
CA LEU A 36 24.67 1.92 -4.28
C LEU A 36 23.34 2.46 -3.74
N LYS A 37 23.36 3.52 -2.92
CA LYS A 37 22.13 4.19 -2.47
C LYS A 37 21.26 4.65 -3.63
N LYS A 38 21.87 5.24 -4.66
CA LYS A 38 21.16 5.68 -5.86
C LYS A 38 20.44 4.52 -6.56
N ILE A 39 21.04 3.35 -6.60
CA ILE A 39 20.41 2.13 -7.16
C ILE A 39 19.26 1.66 -6.26
N LEU A 40 19.45 1.65 -4.92
CA LEU A 40 18.42 1.26 -3.97
C LEU A 40 17.17 2.16 -4.02
N TYR A 41 17.34 3.45 -4.32
CA TYR A 41 16.20 4.35 -4.56
C TYR A 41 15.32 3.91 -5.73
N HIS A 42 15.84 3.20 -6.73
CA HIS A 42 15.00 2.59 -7.76
C HIS A 42 14.13 1.46 -7.20
N SER A 43 14.64 0.68 -6.25
CA SER A 43 13.86 -0.32 -5.52
C SER A 43 12.74 0.33 -4.69
N ILE A 44 13.00 1.47 -4.03
CA ILE A 44 11.95 2.23 -3.33
C ILE A 44 10.78 2.57 -4.25
N ARG A 45 11.05 2.98 -5.49
CA ARG A 45 10.00 3.25 -6.47
C ARG A 45 9.18 2.01 -6.79
N ALA A 46 9.82 0.85 -6.91
CA ALA A 46 9.13 -0.42 -7.12
C ALA A 46 8.24 -0.77 -5.91
N TYR A 47 8.79 -0.75 -4.70
CA TYR A 47 8.02 -1.00 -3.47
C TYR A 47 6.86 -0.03 -3.29
N PHE A 48 7.03 1.24 -3.66
CA PHE A 48 5.95 2.22 -3.64
C PHE A 48 4.79 1.83 -4.57
N LEU A 49 5.09 1.37 -5.79
CA LEU A 49 4.07 0.92 -6.74
C LEU A 49 3.42 -0.39 -6.27
N ASP A 50 4.20 -1.33 -5.74
CA ASP A 50 3.71 -2.61 -5.23
C ASP A 50 2.77 -2.43 -4.05
N PHE A 51 3.06 -1.47 -3.15
CA PHE A 51 2.15 -1.11 -2.05
C PHE A 51 0.77 -0.70 -2.56
N HIS A 52 0.70 0.05 -3.67
CA HIS A 52 -0.57 0.44 -4.27
C HIS A 52 -1.31 -0.76 -4.88
N ILE A 53 -0.60 -1.73 -5.46
CA ILE A 53 -1.19 -2.98 -5.96
C ILE A 53 -1.80 -3.78 -4.79
N LEU A 54 -1.06 -3.91 -3.68
CA LEU A 54 -1.55 -4.57 -2.46
C LEU A 54 -2.81 -3.88 -1.91
N CYS A 55 -2.85 -2.55 -1.92
CA CYS A 55 -4.04 -1.78 -1.55
C CYS A 55 -5.22 -2.04 -2.51
N GLU A 56 -4.98 -2.14 -3.81
CA GLU A 56 -6.02 -2.41 -4.81
C GLU A 56 -6.58 -3.83 -4.67
N ASP A 57 -5.74 -4.82 -4.35
CA ASP A 57 -6.19 -6.17 -4.01
C ASP A 57 -7.00 -6.20 -2.72
N TYR A 58 -6.54 -5.50 -1.68
CA TYR A 58 -7.31 -5.31 -0.45
C TYR A 58 -8.68 -4.69 -0.73
N ILE A 59 -8.73 -3.63 -1.53
CA ILE A 59 -9.99 -2.97 -1.92
C ILE A 59 -10.92 -3.98 -2.62
N SER A 60 -10.40 -4.70 -3.61
CA SER A 60 -11.14 -5.70 -4.37
C SER A 60 -11.76 -6.79 -3.49
N ILE A 61 -11.00 -7.30 -2.52
CA ILE A 61 -11.46 -8.32 -1.56
C ILE A 61 -12.60 -7.75 -0.70
N ASN A 62 -12.40 -6.58 -0.10
CA ASN A 62 -13.39 -5.99 0.80
C ASN A 62 -14.69 -5.62 0.08
N LEU A 63 -14.61 -5.06 -1.13
CA LEU A 63 -15.81 -4.70 -1.89
C LEU A 63 -16.65 -5.93 -2.26
N LYS A 64 -16.00 -7.05 -2.58
CA LYS A 64 -16.69 -8.33 -2.81
C LYS A 64 -17.33 -8.86 -1.53
N ASP A 65 -16.60 -8.80 -0.42
CA ASP A 65 -17.08 -9.26 0.88
C ASP A 65 -18.27 -8.43 1.41
N LEU A 66 -18.24 -7.12 1.21
CA LEU A 66 -19.32 -6.19 1.57
C LEU A 66 -20.51 -6.22 0.59
N ASN A 67 -20.45 -7.01 -0.49
CA ASN A 67 -21.40 -6.96 -1.62
C ASN A 67 -21.58 -5.53 -2.20
N LYS A 68 -20.51 -4.72 -2.18
CA LYS A 68 -20.49 -3.33 -2.68
C LYS A 68 -19.69 -3.17 -3.97
N PHE A 69 -19.23 -4.26 -4.57
CA PHE A 69 -18.50 -4.22 -5.83
C PHE A 69 -19.39 -3.69 -6.97
N LYS A 70 -18.88 -2.70 -7.71
CA LYS A 70 -19.52 -2.12 -8.90
C LYS A 70 -18.49 -1.96 -10.01
N ILE A 71 -18.93 -2.15 -11.26
CA ILE A 71 -18.13 -1.77 -12.43
C ILE A 71 -17.86 -0.26 -12.36
N SER A 72 -16.69 0.16 -12.82
CA SER A 72 -16.19 1.55 -12.81
C SER A 72 -16.00 2.22 -11.45
N LEU A 73 -16.01 1.47 -10.35
CA LEU A 73 -15.66 2.04 -9.04
C LEU A 73 -14.17 2.38 -9.01
N SER A 74 -13.82 3.62 -8.67
CA SER A 74 -12.41 3.99 -8.53
C SER A 74 -11.84 3.41 -7.25
N ALA A 75 -10.52 3.24 -7.20
CA ALA A 75 -9.87 2.72 -6.00
C ALA A 75 -9.95 3.68 -4.79
N ILE A 76 -10.12 4.99 -5.01
CA ILE A 76 -10.37 5.91 -3.89
C ILE A 76 -11.79 5.73 -3.32
N ASP A 77 -12.80 5.63 -4.19
CA ASP A 77 -14.18 5.36 -3.77
C ASP A 77 -14.26 4.00 -3.04
N GLY A 78 -13.48 3.02 -3.50
CA GLY A 78 -13.36 1.72 -2.84
C GLY A 78 -12.82 1.84 -1.43
N MET A 79 -11.79 2.65 -1.23
CA MET A 79 -11.20 2.89 0.09
C MET A 79 -12.17 3.65 1.01
N GLU A 80 -12.93 4.60 0.49
CA GLU A 80 -13.98 5.33 1.23
C GLU A 80 -15.07 4.37 1.73
N ILE A 81 -15.56 3.48 0.87
CA ILE A 81 -16.54 2.46 1.25
C ILE A 81 -16.03 1.57 2.39
N ILE A 82 -14.76 1.19 2.35
CA ILE A 82 -14.14 0.32 3.35
C ILE A 82 -13.98 1.04 4.69
N LYS A 83 -13.59 2.31 4.64
CA LYS A 83 -13.55 3.20 5.81
C LYS A 83 -14.94 3.34 6.43
N ASP A 84 -15.97 3.57 5.62
CA ASP A 84 -17.36 3.70 6.10
C ASP A 84 -17.92 2.40 6.68
N SER A 85 -17.33 1.27 6.30
CA SER A 85 -17.57 -0.04 6.91
C SER A 85 -16.69 -0.32 8.14
N ASN A 86 -16.00 0.69 8.68
CA ASN A 86 -15.16 0.64 9.89
C ASN A 86 -14.02 -0.40 9.85
N ARG A 87 -13.55 -0.78 8.65
CA ARG A 87 -12.43 -1.74 8.50
C ARG A 87 -11.06 -1.07 8.55
N ILE A 88 -11.02 0.24 8.30
CA ILE A 88 -9.86 1.13 8.39
C ILE A 88 -10.31 2.49 8.96
N GLY A 89 -9.36 3.25 9.49
CA GLY A 89 -9.56 4.60 9.99
C GLY A 89 -9.50 5.67 8.89
N ILE A 90 -10.02 6.85 9.23
CA ILE A 90 -9.96 8.04 8.35
C ILE A 90 -8.52 8.46 8.01
N ASN A 91 -7.59 8.26 8.95
CA ASN A 91 -6.20 8.63 8.76
C ASN A 91 -5.51 7.76 7.71
N PHE A 92 -5.84 6.46 7.64
CA PHE A 92 -5.36 5.60 6.57
C PHE A 92 -5.97 6.05 5.22
N LEU A 93 -7.28 6.33 5.16
CA LEU A 93 -7.87 6.87 3.92
C LEU A 93 -7.16 8.15 3.44
N ASN A 94 -6.87 9.09 4.34
CA ASN A 94 -6.17 10.34 4.01
C ASN A 94 -4.73 10.10 3.51
N PHE A 95 -4.00 9.18 4.14
CA PHE A 95 -2.70 8.75 3.66
C PHE A 95 -2.79 8.14 2.26
N TYR A 96 -3.69 7.17 2.06
CA TYR A 96 -3.89 6.50 0.79
C TYR A 96 -4.24 7.49 -0.33
N ALA A 97 -5.14 8.45 -0.06
CA ALA A 97 -5.51 9.50 -1.00
C ALA A 97 -4.30 10.37 -1.40
N THR A 98 -3.46 10.75 -0.44
CA THR A 98 -2.24 11.53 -0.68
C THR A 98 -1.23 10.72 -1.48
N SER A 99 -0.98 9.47 -1.07
CA SER A 99 -0.06 8.54 -1.71
C SER A 99 -0.46 8.26 -3.16
N ARG A 100 -1.76 8.08 -3.44
CA ARG A 100 -2.29 7.93 -4.82
C ARG A 100 -1.96 9.11 -5.73
N ARG A 101 -1.91 10.35 -5.21
CA ARG A 101 -1.51 11.51 -6.02
C ARG A 101 -0.07 11.39 -6.49
N LEU A 102 0.83 10.87 -5.63
CA LEU A 102 2.22 10.57 -6.00
C LEU A 102 2.28 9.46 -7.05
N ARG A 103 1.54 8.37 -6.86
CA ARG A 103 1.41 7.28 -7.86
C ARG A 103 0.93 7.78 -9.21
N ASN A 104 -0.05 8.69 -9.23
CA ASN A 104 -0.55 9.26 -10.48
C ASN A 104 0.48 10.17 -11.16
N ARG A 105 1.23 10.98 -10.39
CA ARG A 105 2.36 11.77 -10.93
C ARG A 105 3.44 10.88 -11.54
N LEU A 106 3.74 9.73 -10.93
CA LEU A 106 4.64 8.71 -11.51
C LEU A 106 4.12 8.20 -12.85
N ALA A 107 2.86 7.77 -12.90
CA ALA A 107 2.25 7.21 -14.11
C ALA A 107 2.19 8.21 -15.28
N HIS A 108 1.86 9.47 -14.99
CA HIS A 108 1.69 10.51 -16.00
C HIS A 108 2.97 11.31 -16.29
N ARG A 109 4.09 10.99 -15.62
CA ARG A 109 5.40 11.68 -15.73
C ARG A 109 5.33 13.21 -15.57
N TYR A 110 4.27 13.73 -14.97
CA TYR A 110 4.06 15.15 -14.72
C TYR A 110 4.42 15.47 -13.27
N LYS A 111 5.27 16.49 -13.07
CA LYS A 111 5.86 16.81 -11.75
C LYS A 111 6.36 15.52 -11.08
N LEU A 112 7.20 14.75 -11.77
CA LEU A 112 7.64 13.43 -11.33
C LEU A 112 8.15 13.49 -9.88
N PRO A 113 7.59 12.73 -8.93
CA PRO A 113 8.10 12.71 -7.56
C PRO A 113 9.50 12.09 -7.55
N SER A 114 10.36 12.59 -6.66
CA SER A 114 11.69 12.00 -6.46
C SER A 114 11.56 10.69 -5.67
N ASP A 115 12.56 9.82 -5.76
CA ASP A 115 12.54 8.56 -5.02
C ASP A 115 12.59 8.79 -3.49
N GLU A 116 13.21 9.89 -3.06
CA GLU A 116 13.18 10.38 -1.68
C GLU A 116 11.78 10.84 -1.25
N GLU A 117 11.02 11.50 -2.14
CA GLU A 117 9.63 11.90 -1.87
C GLU A 117 8.75 10.67 -1.64
N LEU A 118 8.95 9.60 -2.44
CA LEU A 118 8.24 8.33 -2.28
C LEU A 118 8.63 7.62 -0.99
N LEU A 119 9.93 7.55 -0.69
CA LEU A 119 10.46 6.99 0.56
C LEU A 119 9.84 7.69 1.77
N LEU A 120 9.88 9.03 1.78
CA LEU A 120 9.36 9.82 2.88
C LEU A 120 7.85 9.63 3.05
N ASN A 121 7.11 9.49 1.95
CA ASN A 121 5.69 9.20 2.00
C ASN A 121 5.39 7.87 2.70
N LEU A 122 6.09 6.78 2.36
CA LEU A 122 5.87 5.48 3.02
C LEU A 122 6.38 5.50 4.47
N LYS A 123 7.60 5.98 4.68
CA LYS A 123 8.28 5.95 5.99
C LYS A 123 7.52 6.75 7.06
N ASN A 124 7.03 7.95 6.73
CA ASN A 124 6.26 8.77 7.68
C ASN A 124 4.86 8.22 7.99
N ASN A 125 4.44 7.19 7.26
CA ASN A 125 3.09 6.64 7.29
C ASN A 125 3.10 5.12 7.57
N VAL A 126 4.18 4.60 8.14
CA VAL A 126 4.36 3.16 8.44
C VAL A 126 3.24 2.60 9.30
N GLN A 127 2.66 3.41 10.19
CA GLN A 127 1.49 3.03 11.00
C GLN A 127 0.29 2.58 10.15
N TYR A 128 0.10 3.11 8.95
CA TYR A 128 -1.01 2.72 8.08
C TYR A 128 -0.72 1.45 7.29
N ILE A 129 0.56 1.12 7.08
CA ILE A 129 0.96 -0.21 6.58
C ILE A 129 0.62 -1.27 7.64
N LEU A 130 0.90 -0.99 8.91
CA LEU A 130 0.52 -1.87 10.03
C LEU A 130 -1.00 -1.97 10.18
N GLU A 131 -1.72 -0.86 9.97
CA GLU A 131 -3.18 -0.85 9.97
C GLU A 131 -3.75 -1.72 8.84
N LEU A 132 -3.21 -1.63 7.63
CA LEU A 132 -3.57 -2.50 6.50
C LEU A 132 -3.36 -3.97 6.86
N GLN A 133 -2.20 -4.32 7.39
CA GLN A 133 -1.87 -5.69 7.79
C GLN A 133 -2.85 -6.21 8.85
N LYS A 134 -3.17 -5.39 9.86
CA LYS A 134 -4.15 -5.73 10.89
C LYS A 134 -5.54 -5.92 10.29
N SER A 135 -5.96 -5.04 9.39
CA SER A 135 -7.25 -5.12 8.73
C SER A 135 -7.38 -6.41 7.89
N ILE A 136 -6.33 -6.79 7.16
CA ILE A 136 -6.29 -8.05 6.40
C ILE A 136 -6.41 -9.25 7.35
N LYS A 137 -5.69 -9.26 8.48
CA LYS A 137 -5.77 -10.34 9.47
C LYS A 137 -7.19 -10.49 10.03
N LEU A 138 -7.88 -9.39 10.29
CA LEU A 138 -9.27 -9.41 10.75
C LEU A 138 -10.21 -10.08 9.74
N LEU A 139 -10.01 -9.90 8.43
CA LEU A 139 -10.79 -10.60 7.40
C LEU A 139 -10.68 -12.13 7.50
N ILE A 140 -9.57 -12.64 8.03
CA ILE A 140 -9.36 -14.08 8.26
C ILE A 140 -10.11 -14.53 9.53
N SER A 141 -10.15 -13.68 10.57
CA SER A 141 -10.73 -14.04 11.87
C SER A 141 -12.26 -14.01 11.91
N TYR A 142 -12.91 -13.26 11.01
CA TYR A 142 -14.37 -13.18 10.94
C TYR A 142 -15.02 -14.25 10.04
N ASN A 143 -14.24 -15.18 9.47
CA ASN A 143 -14.69 -16.26 8.58
C ASN A 143 -14.15 -17.63 9.02
#